data_AF-A0A0D2JET7-F1
#
_entry.id   AF-A0A0D2JET7-F1
#
_cell.length_a   1.000
_cell.length_b   1.000
_cell.length_c   1.000
_cell.angle_alpha   90.00
_cell.angle_beta   90.00
_cell.angle_gamma   90.00
#
_symmetry.space_group_name_H-M   'P 1'
#
loop_
_entity.id
_entity.type
_entity.pdbx_description
1 polymer ?
#
loop_
_entity_poly.entity_id
_entity_poly.type
_entity_poly.pdbx_seq_one_letter_code
_entity_poly.pdbx_strand_id
1 'polypeptide(L)'
;MPPWIFGPMMQKVPGVDKINVSSVQIYSIMSSAKAEGGKVPNTTIPAYIDVRDLAKLQILALTTPAAATKRFIVGHPMTFNQFADA
;
A
#
# COMPACT_ATOMS: atom_id res chain seq x y z
N MET A 1 6.60 -10.69 -3.65
CA MET A 1 6.66 -9.42 -2.92
C MET A 1 5.23 -8.91 -2.81
N PRO A 2 4.80 -8.37 -1.66
CA PRO A 2 3.49 -7.72 -1.58
C PRO A 2 3.43 -6.51 -2.53
N PRO A 3 2.23 -6.10 -2.97
CA PRO A 3 2.04 -4.89 -3.77
C PRO A 3 2.17 -3.64 -2.89
N TRP A 4 1.52 -2.53 -3.23
CA TRP A 4 1.46 -1.39 -2.31
C TRP A 4 0.86 -1.79 -0.96
N ILE A 5 1.52 -1.42 0.13
CA ILE A 5 1.07 -1.75 1.49
C ILE A 5 0.49 -0.48 2.12
N PHE A 6 -0.81 -0.47 2.35
CA PHE A 6 -1.53 0.67 2.92
C PHE A 6 -2.21 0.30 4.23
N GLY A 7 -2.50 1.29 5.06
CA GLY A 7 -3.25 1.08 6.29
C GLY A 7 -2.84 2.04 7.40
N PRO A 8 -3.41 1.85 8.61
CA PRO A 8 -3.14 2.73 9.74
C PRO A 8 -1.67 2.63 10.18
N MET A 9 -1.04 3.79 10.38
CA MET A 9 0.29 3.88 10.96
C MET A 9 0.19 3.76 12.48
N MET A 10 0.84 2.75 13.05
CA MET A 10 0.85 2.53 14.51
C MET A 10 1.75 3.50 15.26
N GLN A 11 2.85 3.92 14.63
CA GLN A 11 3.82 4.86 15.19
C GLN A 11 3.58 6.28 14.69
N LYS A 12 3.73 7.26 15.57
CA LYS A 12 3.84 8.67 15.15
C LYS A 12 5.20 8.88 14.50
N VAL A 13 5.21 9.56 13.36
CA VAL A 13 6.44 10.00 12.69
C VAL A 13 6.49 11.53 12.67
N PRO A 14 7.69 12.14 12.67
CA PRO A 14 7.83 13.59 12.81
C PRO A 14 7.43 14.39 11.56
N GLY A 15 7.22 13.72 10.42
CA GLY A 15 6.89 14.38 9.16
C GLY A 15 6.55 13.39 8.05
N VAL A 16 5.97 13.92 6.97
CA VAL A 16 5.57 13.14 5.78
C VAL A 16 6.76 12.50 5.08
N ASP A 17 7.95 13.09 5.17
CA ASP A 17 9.20 12.56 4.62
C ASP A 17 9.71 11.32 5.38
N LYS A 18 9.10 10.99 6.53
CA LYS A 18 9.44 9.83 7.37
C LYS A 18 8.39 8.72 7.35
N ILE A 19 7.35 8.81 6.52
CA ILE A 19 6.43 7.69 6.29
C ILE A 19 7.04 6.67 5.32
N ASN A 20 6.50 5.46 5.28
CA ASN A 20 6.97 4.44 4.35
C ASN A 20 6.64 4.81 2.89
N VAL A 21 7.42 4.27 1.95
CA VAL A 21 7.31 4.56 0.50
C VAL A 21 5.89 4.39 -0.05
N SER A 22 5.16 3.35 0.37
CA SER A 22 3.77 3.15 -0.07
C SER A 22 2.88 4.32 0.37
N SER A 23 2.96 4.75 1.64
CA SER A 23 2.13 5.85 2.16
C SER A 23 2.47 7.20 1.51
N VAL A 24 3.71 7.38 1.02
CA VAL A 24 4.07 8.55 0.20
C VAL A 24 3.23 8.62 -1.08
N GLN A 25 2.82 7.48 -1.65
CA GLN A 25 1.96 7.48 -2.84
C GLN A 25 0.56 8.01 -2.51
N ILE A 26 -0.03 7.60 -1.38
CA ILE A 26 -1.31 8.15 -0.91
C ILE A 26 -1.19 9.66 -0.70
N TYR A 27 -0.13 10.12 -0.03
CA TYR A 27 0.11 11.55 0.15
C TYR A 27 0.23 12.31 -1.17
N SER A 28 0.94 11.74 -2.14
CA SER A 28 1.09 12.31 -3.49
C SER A 28 -0.25 12.42 -4.22
N ILE A 29 -1.11 11.41 -4.11
CA ILE A 29 -2.47 11.43 -4.69
C ILE A 29 -3.30 12.53 -4.02
N MET A 30 -3.35 12.58 -2.69
CA MET A 30 -4.12 13.59 -1.95
C MET A 30 -3.65 15.03 -2.21
N SER A 31 -2.35 15.20 -2.46
CA SER A 31 -1.74 16.51 -2.73
C SER A 31 -1.80 16.91 -4.21
N SER A 32 -2.22 16.00 -5.10
CA SER A 32 -2.13 16.18 -6.56
C SER A 32 -2.93 17.38 -7.08
N ALA A 33 -4.08 17.69 -6.49
CA ALA A 33 -4.89 18.85 -6.87
C ALA A 33 -4.18 20.19 -6.65
N LYS A 34 -3.20 20.24 -5.73
CA LYS A 34 -2.38 21.43 -5.43
C LYS A 34 -1.03 21.44 -6.16
N ALA A 35 -0.68 20.34 -6.82
CA ALA A 35 0.57 20.23 -7.56
C ALA A 35 0.47 20.96 -8.92
N GLU A 36 1.61 21.36 -9.47
CA GLU A 36 1.68 21.95 -10.80
C GLU A 36 1.09 20.99 -11.83
N GLY A 37 0.06 21.45 -12.56
CA GLY A 37 -0.68 20.64 -13.52
C GLY A 37 -1.86 19.83 -12.95
N GLY A 38 -2.05 19.78 -11.63
CA GLY A 38 -3.29 19.28 -10.99
C GLY A 38 -3.65 17.82 -11.28
N LYS A 39 -2.67 16.98 -11.66
CA LYS A 39 -2.90 15.60 -12.12
C LYS A 39 -2.49 14.57 -11.08
N VAL A 40 -3.33 13.56 -10.92
CA VAL A 40 -3.00 12.35 -10.15
C VAL A 40 -1.77 11.67 -10.78
N PRO A 41 -0.79 11.20 -9.97
CA PRO A 41 0.38 10.51 -10.48
C PRO A 41 0.05 9.23 -11.26
N ASN A 42 0.93 8.84 -12.17
CA ASN A 42 0.79 7.57 -12.90
C ASN A 42 0.86 6.37 -11.94
N THR A 43 -0.03 5.40 -12.14
CA THR A 43 -0.01 4.15 -11.39
C THR A 43 1.19 3.31 -11.80
N THR A 44 2.08 2.99 -10.87
CA THR A 44 3.28 2.17 -11.11
C THR A 44 3.05 0.68 -10.79
N ILE A 45 2.39 0.39 -9.66
CA ILE A 45 1.97 -0.96 -9.28
C ILE A 45 0.44 -0.96 -9.18
N PRO A 46 -0.27 -1.72 -10.03
CA PRO A 46 -1.73 -1.66 -10.12
C PRO A 46 -2.44 -2.54 -9.07
N ALA A 47 -1.92 -2.58 -7.84
CA ALA A 47 -2.48 -3.37 -6.75
C ALA A 47 -2.06 -2.82 -5.38
N TYR A 48 -2.84 -3.15 -4.35
CA TYR A 48 -2.51 -2.85 -2.96
C TYR A 48 -2.97 -3.97 -2.01
N ILE A 49 -2.48 -3.95 -0.78
CA ILE A 49 -2.92 -4.80 0.33
C ILE A 49 -2.98 -3.98 1.63
N ASP A 50 -3.97 -4.27 2.48
CA ASP A 50 -4.01 -3.71 3.84
C ASP A 50 -2.89 -4.29 4.70
N VAL A 51 -2.19 -3.44 5.46
CA VAL A 51 -1.08 -3.82 6.33
C VAL A 51 -1.49 -4.87 7.37
N ARG A 52 -2.74 -4.86 7.83
CA ARG A 52 -3.29 -5.81 8.80
C ARG A 52 -3.48 -7.19 8.17
N ASP A 53 -3.95 -7.23 6.92
CA ASP A 53 -4.10 -8.48 6.17
C ASP A 53 -2.73 -9.08 5.82
N LEU A 54 -1.77 -8.23 5.44
CA LEU A 54 -0.39 -8.67 5.21
C LEU A 54 0.23 -9.24 6.49
N ALA A 55 0.05 -8.59 7.64
CA ALA A 55 0.54 -9.09 8.92
C ALA A 55 -0.08 -10.46 9.27
N LYS A 56 -1.40 -10.60 9.10
CA LYS A 56 -2.10 -11.88 9.33
C LYS A 56 -1.59 -12.98 8.38
N LEU A 57 -1.39 -12.66 7.11
CA LEU A 57 -0.83 -13.58 6.12
C LEU A 57 0.57 -14.05 6.53
N GLN A 58 1.44 -13.14 6.98
CA GLN A 58 2.79 -13.49 7.40
C GLN A 58 2.79 -14.43 8.60
N ILE A 59 1.91 -14.18 9.59
CA ILE A 59 1.72 -15.09 10.74
C ILE A 59 1.28 -16.47 10.24
N LEU A 60 0.23 -16.53 9.41
CA LEU A 60 -0.29 -17.81 8.91
C LEU A 60 0.74 -18.57 8.07
N ALA A 61 1.52 -17.88 7.25
CA ALA A 61 2.58 -18.47 6.44
C ALA A 61 3.68 -19.09 7.31
N LEU A 62 3.96 -18.51 8.48
CA LEU A 62 4.94 -19.03 9.43
C LEU A 62 4.39 -20.19 10.27
N THR A 63 3.13 -20.12 10.69
CA THR A 63 2.54 -21.05 11.67
C THR A 63 1.79 -22.22 11.05
N THR A 64 1.58 -22.23 9.73
CA THR A 64 0.82 -23.28 9.03
C THR A 64 1.77 -24.21 8.29
N PRO A 65 1.94 -25.48 8.70
CA PRO A 65 2.86 -26.41 8.02
C PRO A 65 2.58 -26.58 6.52
N ALA A 66 1.30 -26.57 6.11
CA ALA A 66 0.90 -26.67 4.71
C ALA A 66 1.29 -25.46 3.85
N ALA A 67 1.64 -24.32 4.47
CA ALA A 67 2.12 -23.13 3.79
C ALA A 67 3.62 -23.19 3.44
N ALA A 68 4.35 -24.20 3.92
CA ALA A 68 5.78 -24.35 3.66
C ALA A 68 6.07 -24.39 2.15
N THR A 69 7.12 -23.67 1.75
CA THR A 69 7.61 -23.63 0.36
C THR A 69 6.58 -23.09 -0.64
N LYS A 70 5.58 -22.32 -0.18
CA LYS A 70 4.60 -21.66 -1.04
C LYS A 70 4.92 -20.18 -1.22
N ARG A 71 4.46 -19.63 -2.36
CA ARG A 71 4.42 -18.19 -2.61
C ARG A 71 2.96 -17.77 -2.70
N PHE A 72 2.60 -16.70 -2.01
CA PHE A 72 1.25 -16.17 -1.99
C PHE A 72 1.17 -14.88 -2.82
N ILE A 73 0.24 -14.85 -3.76
CA ILE A 73 -0.16 -13.63 -4.45
C ILE A 73 -1.35 -13.07 -3.68
N VAL A 74 -1.24 -11.81 -3.24
CA VAL A 74 -2.18 -11.20 -2.31
C VAL A 74 -2.45 -9.74 -2.65
N GLY A 75 -3.59 -9.24 -2.20
CA GLY A 75 -4.03 -7.86 -2.42
C GLY A 75 -5.21 -7.75 -3.38
N HIS A 76 -5.56 -6.51 -3.68
CA HIS A 76 -6.67 -6.13 -4.55
C HIS A 76 -6.15 -5.26 -5.71
N PRO A 77 -6.77 -5.34 -6.89
CA PRO A 77 -6.44 -4.44 -8.00
C PRO A 77 -6.77 -3.00 -7.64
N MET A 78 -5.95 -2.05 -8.09
CA MET A 78 -6.17 -0.63 -7.87
C MET A 78 -5.36 0.19 -8.87
N THR A 79 -5.95 1.28 -9.35
CA THR A 79 -5.22 2.38 -9.98
C THR A 79 -5.31 3.64 -9.11
N PHE A 80 -4.34 4.55 -9.23
CA PHE A 80 -4.30 5.77 -8.44
C PHE A 80 -5.48 6.71 -8.74
N ASN A 81 -5.99 6.73 -9.97
CA ASN A 81 -7.21 7.48 -10.31
C ASN A 81 -8.43 6.90 -9.60
N GLN A 82 -8.63 5.57 -9.63
CA GLN A 82 -9.72 4.93 -8.89
C GLN A 82 -9.66 5.21 -7.39
N PHE A 83 -8.44 5.34 -6.83
CA PHE A 83 -8.26 5.69 -5.44
C PHE A 83 -8.53 7.17 -5.15
N ALA A 84 -8.23 8.07 -6.10
CA ALA A 84 -8.50 9.50 -5.99
C ALA A 84 -10.01 9.83 -6.10
N ASP A 85 -10.76 9.02 -6.84
CA ASP A 85 -12.20 9.18 -7.09
C ASP A 85 -13.08 8.60 -5.96
N ALA A 86 -12.50 7.86 -5.00
CA ALA A 86 -13.19 7.17 -3.92
C ALA A 86 -13.46 8.07 -2.70
#